data_AF-A0A183D638-F1
#
_entry.id   AF-A0A183D638-F1
#
_cell.length_a   1.000
_cell.length_b   1.000
_cell.length_c   1.000
_cell.angle_alpha   90.00
_cell.angle_beta   90.00
_cell.angle_gamma   90.00
#
_symmetry.space_group_name_H-M   'P 1'
#
loop_
_entity.id
_entity.type
_entity.pdbx_description
1 polymer ?
#
loop_
_entity_poly.entity_id
_entity_poly.type
_entity_poly.pdbx_seq_one_letter_code
_entity_poly.pdbx_strand_id
1 'polypeptide(L)'
;MAGYKSTVSAAEYNDSIKQPKSTWVATYKILTPNTALFEVMTPPDIPVGIWEMSVQYADASVLCCNTLCILFNPWNEGDETFYPDKSDLEEYVLNELAIIPKWHRKDAWLLDQFSAVCLQSVLILLSLSQKDQSLKADQLGSAFAVVKALATAISKYVLETRWNELEQDTLKTKYDNLENSWTGSKEILVAHGKTGIRIGYGHSWCYAGLLTSLCRCIGVPCRMVTIYNFAPDVDEDMLVKLDLFDDMLAERSKDIVCCPPVLIISDN
;
A
#
# COMPACT_ATOMS: atom_id res chain seq x y z
N MET A 1 15.19 -1.20 -9.67
CA MET A 1 13.88 -1.43 -10.29
C MET A 1 14.11 -2.05 -11.65
N ALA A 2 13.29 -3.03 -12.02
CA ALA A 2 13.40 -3.73 -13.29
C ALA A 2 13.47 -2.75 -14.47
N GLY A 3 14.44 -2.94 -15.36
CA GLY A 3 14.76 -2.04 -16.47
C GLY A 3 13.74 -2.12 -17.61
N TYR A 4 12.48 -1.82 -17.31
CA TYR A 4 11.45 -1.64 -18.33
C TYR A 4 11.82 -0.48 -19.23
N LYS A 5 11.88 -0.75 -20.53
CA LYS A 5 12.14 0.26 -21.56
C LYS A 5 10.97 0.27 -22.52
N SER A 6 10.38 1.44 -22.72
CA SER A 6 9.35 1.68 -23.74
C SER A 6 9.77 2.90 -24.54
N THR A 7 9.60 2.82 -25.86
CA THR A 7 9.84 3.94 -26.77
C THR A 7 8.55 4.18 -27.54
N VAL A 8 8.09 5.43 -27.53
CA VAL A 8 6.91 5.85 -28.31
C VAL A 8 7.28 7.06 -29.14
N SER A 9 6.86 7.06 -30.41
CA SER A 9 6.98 8.21 -31.29
C SER A 9 5.70 9.05 -31.20
N ALA A 10 5.85 10.36 -31.05
CA ALA A 10 4.70 11.25 -30.97
C ALA A 10 4.00 11.33 -32.35
N ALA A 11 2.69 11.09 -32.36
CA ALA A 11 1.84 11.29 -33.53
C ALA A 11 1.05 12.60 -33.42
N GLU A 12 0.54 13.12 -34.53
CA GLU A 12 -0.38 14.26 -34.52
C GLU A 12 -1.66 13.89 -33.77
N TYR A 13 -2.14 14.76 -32.88
CA TYR A 13 -3.36 14.52 -32.14
C TYR A 13 -4.55 14.41 -33.08
N ASN A 14 -5.33 13.33 -32.95
CA ASN A 14 -6.54 13.10 -33.71
C ASN A 14 -7.58 12.42 -32.81
N ASP A 15 -8.77 13.02 -32.70
CA ASP A 15 -9.90 12.55 -31.87
C ASP A 15 -10.34 11.11 -32.17
N SER A 16 -9.95 10.57 -33.33
CA SER A 16 -10.29 9.21 -33.78
C SER A 16 -9.26 8.13 -33.42
N ILE A 17 -8.15 8.47 -32.77
CA ILE A 17 -7.17 7.49 -32.27
C ILE A 17 -7.80 6.74 -31.08
N LYS A 18 -8.38 5.56 -31.36
CA LYS A 18 -8.74 4.61 -30.31
C LYS A 18 -7.47 4.26 -29.53
N GLN A 19 -7.45 4.58 -28.24
CA GLN A 19 -6.31 4.31 -27.38
C GLN A 19 -6.06 2.79 -27.34
N PRO A 20 -4.90 2.31 -27.81
CA PRO A 20 -4.52 0.92 -27.61
C PRO A 20 -4.41 0.66 -26.10
N LYS A 21 -5.12 -0.37 -25.62
CA LYS A 21 -5.22 -0.69 -24.18
C LYS A 21 -3.89 -1.09 -23.52
N SER A 22 -2.83 -1.36 -24.27
CA SER A 22 -1.63 -2.04 -23.77
C SER A 22 -0.30 -1.38 -24.16
N THR A 23 -0.30 -0.13 -24.64
CA THR A 23 0.93 0.55 -25.08
C THR A 23 0.96 2.01 -24.69
N TRP A 24 2.17 2.55 -24.48
CA TRP A 24 2.40 3.98 -24.39
C TRP A 24 1.92 4.70 -25.65
N VAL A 25 1.30 5.86 -25.47
CA VAL A 25 0.88 6.71 -26.58
C VAL A 25 1.37 8.13 -26.29
N ALA A 26 2.05 8.74 -27.26
CA ALA A 26 2.41 10.14 -27.20
C ALA A 26 1.75 10.87 -28.39
N THR A 27 1.10 11.98 -28.12
CA THR A 27 0.55 12.87 -29.14
C THR A 27 1.07 14.28 -28.91
N TYR A 28 1.19 15.09 -29.95
CA TYR A 28 1.50 16.52 -29.79
C TYR A 28 0.25 17.35 -30.06
N LYS A 29 0.00 18.35 -29.19
CA LYS A 29 -1.11 19.31 -29.32
C LYS A 29 -0.67 20.63 -29.92
N ILE A 30 0.56 21.05 -29.61
CA ILE A 30 1.12 22.31 -30.09
C ILE A 30 2.53 22.03 -30.55
N LEU A 31 2.86 22.44 -31.78
CA LEU A 31 4.21 22.42 -32.31
C LEU A 31 4.51 23.79 -32.92
N THR A 32 5.32 24.57 -32.22
CA THR A 32 5.86 25.85 -32.69
C THR A 32 7.38 25.74 -32.83
N PRO A 33 8.06 26.69 -33.51
CA PRO A 33 9.52 26.65 -33.65
C PRO A 33 10.28 26.57 -32.33
N ASN A 34 9.72 27.12 -31.24
CA ASN A 34 10.40 27.22 -29.94
C ASN A 34 9.71 26.43 -28.81
N THR A 35 8.53 25.85 -29.04
CA THR A 35 7.74 25.21 -27.99
C THR A 35 6.92 24.07 -28.56
N ALA A 36 6.98 22.92 -27.89
CA ALA A 36 6.17 21.75 -28.20
C ALA A 36 5.40 21.30 -26.95
N LEU A 37 4.12 21.00 -27.12
CA LEU A 37 3.27 20.42 -26.08
C LEU A 37 2.89 19.00 -26.47
N PHE A 38 3.29 18.04 -25.64
CA PHE A 38 2.98 16.63 -25.80
C PHE A 38 2.00 16.16 -24.72
N GLU A 39 1.07 15.30 -25.11
CA GLU A 39 0.22 14.50 -24.23
C GLU A 39 0.69 13.05 -24.30
N VAL A 40 1.10 12.52 -23.15
CA VAL A 40 1.60 11.14 -23.02
C VAL A 40 0.62 10.35 -22.16
N MET A 41 0.22 9.19 -22.66
CA MET A 41 -0.70 8.27 -22.00
C MET A 41 0.01 6.95 -21.74
N THR A 42 -0.17 6.43 -20.54
CA THR A 42 0.39 5.15 -20.09
C THR A 42 -0.65 4.04 -20.21
N PRO A 43 -0.24 2.79 -20.47
CA PRO A 43 -1.15 1.67 -20.31
C PRO A 43 -1.55 1.53 -18.82
N PRO A 44 -2.74 1.00 -18.52
CA PRO A 44 -3.24 0.90 -17.15
C PRO A 44 -2.55 -0.19 -16.31
N ASP A 45 -1.92 -1.17 -16.95
CA ASP A 45 -1.17 -2.26 -16.31
C ASP A 45 0.35 -1.96 -16.23
N ILE A 46 0.72 -0.69 -16.37
CA ILE A 46 2.11 -0.25 -16.33
C ILE A 46 2.76 -0.57 -14.97
N PRO A 47 4.00 -1.09 -14.93
CA PRO A 47 4.73 -1.26 -13.68
C PRO A 47 4.82 0.02 -12.85
N VAL A 48 4.39 -0.06 -11.58
CA VAL A 48 4.55 1.07 -10.65
C VAL A 48 6.01 1.25 -10.23
N GLY A 49 6.39 2.49 -9.95
CA GLY A 49 7.73 2.85 -9.47
C GLY A 49 8.34 4.04 -10.20
N ILE A 50 9.66 4.14 -10.13
CA ILE A 50 10.44 5.21 -10.76
C ILE A 50 10.74 4.84 -12.22
N TRP A 51 10.44 5.76 -13.12
CA TRP A 51 10.70 5.70 -14.55
C TRP A 51 11.61 6.86 -14.97
N GLU A 52 12.56 6.57 -15.85
CA GLU A 52 13.35 7.60 -16.53
C GLU A 52 12.74 7.87 -17.90
N MET A 53 12.35 9.11 -18.13
CA MET A 53 11.82 9.60 -19.40
C MET A 53 12.90 10.40 -20.12
N SER A 54 13.26 10.00 -21.33
CA SER A 54 14.14 10.76 -22.21
C SER A 54 13.40 11.17 -23.49
N VAL A 55 13.60 12.41 -23.93
CA VAL A 55 13.02 12.94 -25.16
C VAL A 55 14.12 13.13 -26.18
N GLN A 56 13.92 12.60 -27.38
CA GLN A 56 14.83 12.72 -28.51
C GLN A 56 14.06 13.21 -29.74
N TYR A 57 14.69 14.08 -30.53
CA TYR A 57 14.14 14.57 -31.79
C TYR A 57 15.07 14.18 -32.95
N ALA A 58 14.55 13.39 -33.88
CA ALA A 58 15.35 12.82 -34.99
C ALA A 58 16.64 12.14 -34.47
N ASP A 59 17.75 12.28 -35.20
CA ASP A 59 19.06 11.75 -34.83
C ASP A 59 19.84 12.66 -33.85
N ALA A 60 19.18 13.68 -33.29
CA ALA A 60 19.82 14.56 -32.31
C ALA A 60 20.11 13.80 -31.00
N SER A 61 21.08 14.30 -30.23
CA SER A 61 21.28 13.87 -28.85
C SER A 61 20.03 14.09 -27.99
N VAL A 62 19.88 13.33 -26.91
CA VAL A 62 18.78 13.46 -25.95
C VAL A 62 18.57 14.93 -25.54
N LEU A 63 17.36 15.44 -25.77
CA LEU A 63 17.00 16.84 -25.53
C LEU A 63 16.73 17.10 -24.05
N CYS A 64 16.05 16.17 -23.38
CA CYS A 64 15.81 16.22 -21.95
C CYS A 64 15.67 14.83 -21.34
N CYS A 65 16.00 14.73 -20.06
CA CYS A 65 15.80 13.55 -19.22
C CYS A 65 15.07 13.99 -17.96
N ASN A 66 13.96 13.34 -17.64
CA ASN A 66 13.20 13.54 -16.41
C ASN A 66 12.97 12.21 -15.71
N THR A 67 12.70 12.28 -14.41
CA THR A 67 12.29 11.13 -13.61
C THR A 67 10.81 11.26 -13.27
N LEU A 68 10.04 10.21 -13.52
CA LEU A 68 8.63 10.11 -13.21
C LEU A 68 8.42 9.03 -12.15
N CYS A 69 7.45 9.21 -11.27
CA CYS A 69 6.95 8.14 -10.42
C CYS A 69 5.55 7.78 -10.87
N ILE A 70 5.37 6.54 -11.31
CA ILE A 70 4.08 6.02 -11.78
C ILE A 70 3.47 5.19 -10.67
N LEU A 71 2.20 5.47 -10.37
CA LEU A 71 1.39 4.84 -9.32
C LEU A 71 0.18 4.16 -9.98
N PHE A 72 -0.57 3.39 -9.21
CA PHE A 72 -1.88 2.90 -9.66
C PHE A 72 -2.88 4.05 -9.78
N ASN A 73 -3.87 3.88 -10.65
CA ASN A 73 -4.88 4.89 -10.94
C ASN A 73 -6.31 4.37 -10.70
N PRO A 74 -6.86 4.54 -9.49
CA PRO A 74 -8.18 4.03 -9.15
C PRO A 74 -9.33 4.81 -9.79
N TRP A 75 -9.04 5.92 -10.50
CA TRP A 75 -10.02 6.65 -11.30
C TRP A 75 -10.18 6.11 -12.73
N ASN A 76 -9.28 5.22 -13.17
CA ASN A 76 -9.27 4.68 -14.52
C ASN A 76 -9.93 3.30 -14.55
N GLU A 77 -11.04 3.15 -15.31
CA GLU A 77 -11.76 1.87 -15.49
C GLU A 77 -10.90 0.73 -16.04
N GLY A 78 -9.77 1.04 -16.69
CA GLY A 78 -8.83 0.04 -17.20
C GLY A 78 -7.83 -0.48 -16.17
N ASP A 79 -7.71 0.17 -15.00
CA ASP A 79 -6.73 -0.16 -13.96
C ASP A 79 -7.29 -1.24 -13.00
N GLU A 80 -6.42 -2.13 -12.51
CA GLU A 80 -6.80 -3.18 -11.53
C GLU A 80 -7.38 -2.56 -10.23
N THR A 81 -6.97 -1.34 -9.90
CA THR A 81 -7.40 -0.61 -8.70
C THR A 81 -8.65 0.24 -8.88
N PHE A 82 -9.30 0.19 -10.06
CA PHE A 82 -10.48 0.99 -10.34
C PHE A 82 -11.55 0.88 -9.25
N TYR A 83 -12.01 2.03 -8.77
CA TYR A 83 -13.11 2.10 -7.81
C TYR A 83 -14.32 2.82 -8.44
N PRO A 84 -15.50 2.18 -8.55
CA PRO A 84 -16.66 2.76 -9.21
C PRO A 84 -17.18 4.04 -8.55
N ASP A 85 -17.18 4.09 -7.22
CA ASP A 85 -17.67 5.25 -6.47
C ASP A 85 -16.53 6.24 -6.19
N LYS A 86 -16.52 7.34 -6.95
CA LYS A 86 -15.50 8.38 -6.81
C LYS A 86 -15.56 9.10 -5.46
N SER A 87 -16.70 9.10 -4.78
CA SER A 87 -16.81 9.72 -3.45
C SER A 87 -16.11 8.88 -2.38
N ASP A 88 -16.13 7.56 -2.51
CA ASP A 88 -15.41 6.64 -1.63
C ASP A 88 -13.88 6.74 -1.78
N LEU A 89 -13.38 7.22 -2.93
CA LEU A 89 -11.94 7.47 -3.13
C LEU A 89 -11.40 8.61 -2.26
N GLU A 90 -12.24 9.56 -1.87
CA GLU A 90 -11.88 10.57 -0.86
C GLU A 90 -11.51 9.89 0.46
N GLU A 91 -12.23 8.83 0.85
CA GLU A 91 -11.94 8.07 2.07
C GLU A 91 -10.81 7.06 1.87
N TYR A 92 -10.86 6.26 0.81
CA TYR A 92 -9.97 5.10 0.66
C TYR A 92 -8.62 5.39 0.02
N VAL A 93 -8.41 6.60 -0.52
CA VAL A 93 -7.13 7.01 -1.12
C VAL A 93 -6.65 8.34 -0.54
N LEU A 94 -7.53 9.36 -0.48
CA LEU A 94 -7.12 10.73 -0.19
C LEU A 94 -7.09 11.08 1.31
N ASN A 95 -7.97 10.49 2.13
CA ASN A 95 -8.01 10.75 3.56
C ASN A 95 -6.75 10.18 4.25
N GLU A 96 -6.04 11.02 5.00
CA GLU A 96 -4.82 10.62 5.74
C GLU A 96 -5.10 10.20 7.19
N LEU A 97 -6.35 10.28 7.65
CA LEU A 97 -6.76 9.91 9.00
C LEU A 97 -7.61 8.64 8.97
N ALA A 98 -7.10 7.57 9.58
CA ALA A 98 -7.86 6.36 9.81
C ALA A 98 -8.40 6.32 11.24
N ILE A 99 -9.58 5.72 11.41
CA ILE A 99 -10.16 5.44 12.72
C ILE A 99 -9.97 3.96 13.00
N ILE A 100 -9.45 3.63 14.18
CA ILE A 100 -9.32 2.28 14.69
C ILE A 100 -10.39 2.09 15.78
N PRO A 101 -11.50 1.40 15.47
CA PRO A 101 -12.44 0.98 16.48
C PRO A 101 -11.75 0.03 17.47
N LYS A 102 -11.80 0.35 18.74
CA LYS A 102 -11.49 -0.57 19.85
C LYS A 102 -12.76 -0.77 20.66
N TRP A 103 -12.79 -1.76 21.55
CA TRP A 103 -13.99 -2.12 22.30
C TRP A 103 -14.71 -0.93 22.95
N HIS A 104 -13.99 -0.11 23.72
CA HIS A 104 -14.58 1.01 24.47
C HIS A 104 -14.14 2.39 23.99
N ARG A 105 -13.37 2.48 22.90
CA ARG A 105 -12.83 3.75 22.39
C ARG A 105 -12.53 3.69 20.90
N LYS A 106 -12.42 4.85 20.28
CA LYS A 106 -11.90 4.99 18.92
C LYS A 106 -10.55 5.66 19.01
N ASP A 107 -9.52 4.97 18.54
CA ASP A 107 -8.20 5.56 18.40
C ASP A 107 -8.06 6.10 16.98
N ALA A 108 -7.30 7.18 16.82
CA ALA A 108 -6.97 7.74 15.52
C ALA A 108 -5.59 7.26 15.07
N TRP A 109 -5.43 7.05 13.77
CA TRP A 109 -4.16 6.70 13.16
C TRP A 109 -3.86 7.62 11.98
N LEU A 110 -2.72 8.31 12.05
CA LEU A 110 -2.25 9.16 10.96
C LEU A 110 -1.51 8.30 9.93
N LEU A 111 -2.08 8.17 8.74
CA LEU A 111 -1.51 7.38 7.66
C LEU A 111 -0.35 8.11 6.98
N ASP A 112 -0.42 9.44 6.83
CA ASP A 112 0.66 10.26 6.23
C ASP A 112 1.14 9.72 4.86
N GLN A 113 0.23 9.18 4.04
CA GLN A 113 0.61 8.53 2.78
C GLN A 113 1.26 9.48 1.77
N PHE A 114 1.00 10.79 1.85
CA PHE A 114 1.61 11.79 0.98
C PHE A 114 2.99 12.26 1.46
N SER A 115 3.47 11.75 2.58
CA SER A 115 4.81 12.05 3.05
C SER A 115 5.87 11.40 2.15
N ALA A 116 6.97 12.12 1.87
CA ALA A 116 8.07 11.60 1.07
C ALA A 116 8.68 10.31 1.65
N VAL A 117 8.65 10.17 2.98
CA VAL A 117 9.13 8.98 3.69
C VAL A 117 8.28 7.76 3.34
N CYS A 118 6.95 7.92 3.18
CA CYS A 118 6.06 6.83 2.81
C CYS A 118 6.41 6.31 1.41
N LEU A 119 6.44 7.18 0.41
CA LEU A 119 6.79 6.80 -0.97
C LEU A 119 8.19 6.19 -1.07
N GLN A 120 9.18 6.80 -0.42
CA GLN A 120 10.55 6.26 -0.38
C GLN A 120 10.59 4.87 0.26
N SER A 121 9.83 4.65 1.34
CA SER A 121 9.74 3.35 1.98
C SER A 121 9.12 2.31 1.06
N VAL A 122 8.04 2.64 0.33
CA VAL A 122 7.45 1.73 -0.66
C VAL A 122 8.48 1.32 -1.70
N LEU A 123 9.20 2.27 -2.30
CA LEU A 123 10.20 1.98 -3.33
C LEU A 123 11.35 1.09 -2.82
N ILE A 124 11.79 1.31 -1.57
CA ILE A 124 12.79 0.46 -0.91
C ILE A 124 12.23 -0.94 -0.68
N LEU A 125 11.02 -1.07 -0.14
CA LEU A 125 10.40 -2.36 0.16
C LEU A 125 10.14 -3.16 -1.12
N LEU A 126 9.64 -2.55 -2.19
CA LEU A 126 9.51 -3.20 -3.49
C LEU A 126 10.86 -3.67 -4.03
N SER A 127 11.91 -2.86 -3.88
CA SER A 127 13.26 -3.24 -4.29
C SER A 127 13.80 -4.43 -3.48
N LEU A 128 13.47 -4.52 -2.18
CA LEU A 128 13.82 -5.66 -1.33
C LEU A 128 13.01 -6.91 -1.73
N SER A 129 11.71 -6.75 -2.01
CA SER A 129 10.84 -7.83 -2.50
C SER A 129 11.26 -8.38 -3.87
N GLN A 130 11.86 -7.55 -4.72
CA GLN A 130 12.46 -8.04 -5.97
C GLN A 130 13.75 -8.84 -5.71
N LYS A 131 14.57 -8.40 -4.76
CA LYS A 131 15.83 -9.08 -4.41
C LYS A 131 15.60 -10.45 -3.76
N ASP A 132 14.56 -10.59 -2.95
CA ASP A 132 14.23 -11.85 -2.28
C ASP A 132 13.28 -12.75 -3.09
N GLN A 133 12.99 -12.36 -4.34
CA GLN A 133 12.13 -13.07 -5.29
C GLN A 133 10.66 -13.23 -4.84
N SER A 134 10.21 -12.47 -3.82
CA SER A 134 8.80 -12.42 -3.43
C SER A 134 7.92 -11.62 -4.41
N LEU A 135 8.53 -10.74 -5.21
CA LEU A 135 7.89 -9.98 -6.27
C LEU A 135 8.71 -10.02 -7.55
N LYS A 136 8.14 -10.56 -8.63
CA LYS A 136 8.81 -10.54 -9.94
C LYS A 136 8.66 -9.19 -10.62
N ALA A 137 9.56 -8.88 -11.55
CA ALA A 137 9.54 -7.64 -12.32
C ALA A 137 8.21 -7.44 -13.05
N ASP A 138 7.73 -8.47 -13.73
CA ASP A 138 6.52 -8.51 -14.55
C ASP A 138 5.23 -8.39 -13.73
N GLN A 139 5.34 -8.51 -12.41
CA GLN A 139 4.24 -8.39 -11.47
C GLN A 139 4.10 -6.99 -10.88
N LEU A 140 5.00 -6.05 -11.21
CA LEU A 140 4.94 -4.68 -10.71
C LEU A 140 3.73 -3.89 -11.23
N GLY A 141 3.10 -4.33 -12.31
CA GLY A 141 1.84 -3.76 -12.81
C GLY A 141 0.59 -4.35 -12.15
N SER A 142 0.74 -5.36 -11.28
CA SER A 142 -0.40 -5.99 -10.59
C SER A 142 -0.52 -5.47 -9.16
N ALA A 143 -1.66 -4.85 -8.86
CA ALA A 143 -1.98 -4.35 -7.53
C ALA A 143 -1.98 -5.49 -6.51
N PHE A 144 -2.56 -6.64 -6.84
CA PHE A 144 -2.54 -7.83 -5.96
C PHE A 144 -1.12 -8.26 -5.60
N ALA A 145 -0.24 -8.42 -6.59
CA ALA A 145 1.13 -8.89 -6.35
C ALA A 145 1.94 -7.88 -5.54
N VAL A 146 1.80 -6.59 -5.87
CA VAL A 146 2.46 -5.48 -5.16
C VAL A 146 2.00 -5.41 -3.71
N VAL A 147 0.70 -5.45 -3.44
CA VAL A 147 0.16 -5.37 -2.07
C VAL A 147 0.59 -6.58 -1.24
N LYS A 148 0.55 -7.79 -1.82
CA LYS A 148 1.03 -9.01 -1.15
C LYS A 148 2.52 -8.92 -0.79
N ALA A 149 3.34 -8.40 -1.70
CA ALA A 149 4.76 -8.19 -1.47
C ALA A 149 5.00 -7.15 -0.37
N LEU A 150 4.27 -6.03 -0.37
CA LEU A 150 4.36 -5.02 0.68
C LEU A 150 3.96 -5.56 2.06
N ALA A 151 2.85 -6.30 2.15
CA ALA A 151 2.43 -6.91 3.41
C ALA A 151 3.52 -7.85 3.97
N THR A 152 4.12 -8.67 3.10
CA THR A 152 5.22 -9.57 3.49
C THR A 152 6.48 -8.79 3.88
N ALA A 153 6.81 -7.73 3.13
CA ALA A 153 7.98 -6.89 3.38
C ALA A 153 7.86 -6.11 4.69
N ILE A 154 6.67 -5.64 5.07
CA ILE A 154 6.44 -4.98 6.37
C ILE A 154 6.78 -5.94 7.51
N SER A 155 6.27 -7.17 7.48
CA SER A 155 6.55 -8.19 8.51
C SER A 155 8.00 -8.64 8.54
N LYS A 156 8.66 -8.67 7.38
CA LYS A 156 10.03 -9.15 7.27
C LYS A 156 11.07 -8.08 7.62
N TYR A 157 10.84 -6.83 7.23
CA TYR A 157 11.86 -5.78 7.26
C TYR A 157 11.52 -4.60 8.15
N VAL A 158 10.23 -4.27 8.37
CA VAL A 158 9.85 -3.01 9.03
C VAL A 158 9.44 -3.24 10.48
N LEU A 159 8.47 -4.11 10.73
CA LEU A 159 7.92 -4.33 12.07
C LEU A 159 8.40 -5.65 12.66
N GLU A 160 8.61 -5.64 13.97
CA GLU A 160 8.82 -6.83 14.77
C GLU A 160 7.60 -7.11 15.64
N THR A 161 7.08 -8.34 15.58
CA THR A 161 6.00 -8.81 16.45
C THR A 161 6.55 -9.43 17.71
N ARG A 162 5.98 -9.09 18.87
CA ARG A 162 5.99 -9.94 20.07
C ARG A 162 4.55 -10.25 20.44
N TRP A 163 4.17 -11.52 20.33
CA TRP A 163 2.86 -12.01 20.77
C TRP A 163 2.93 -12.72 22.13
N ASN A 164 4.13 -13.02 22.62
CA ASN A 164 4.35 -13.75 23.87
C ASN A 164 5.08 -12.85 24.87
N GLU A 165 4.46 -12.56 26.01
CA GLU A 165 5.02 -11.74 27.09
C GLU A 165 6.15 -12.41 27.89
N LEU A 166 6.56 -13.64 27.53
CA LEU A 166 7.32 -14.53 28.43
C LEU A 166 8.82 -14.65 28.20
N GLU A 167 9.40 -14.01 27.17
CA GLU A 167 10.85 -14.02 26.96
C GLU A 167 11.45 -12.64 27.29
N GLN A 168 11.65 -12.41 28.59
CA GLN A 168 12.57 -11.38 29.06
C GLN A 168 14.01 -11.82 28.73
N ASP A 169 14.59 -11.33 27.64
CA ASP A 169 16.07 -11.25 27.59
C ASP A 169 16.67 -10.06 26.78
N THR A 170 17.57 -9.39 27.51
CA THR A 170 18.75 -8.54 27.25
C THR A 170 18.95 -7.55 26.11
N LEU A 171 18.05 -7.33 25.14
CA LEU A 171 18.29 -6.28 24.11
C LEU A 171 17.21 -5.21 24.07
N LYS A 172 17.09 -4.45 25.17
CA LYS A 172 16.25 -3.24 25.22
C LYS A 172 16.75 -2.21 24.21
N THR A 173 16.08 -2.07 23.07
CA THR A 173 16.32 -0.91 22.20
C THR A 173 15.59 0.32 22.76
N LYS A 174 15.98 1.52 22.33
CA LYS A 174 15.31 2.78 22.74
C LYS A 174 13.81 2.79 22.41
N TYR A 175 13.34 1.91 21.52
CA TYR A 175 11.96 1.84 21.05
C TYR A 175 11.14 0.71 21.70
N ASP A 176 11.76 -0.17 22.49
CA ASP A 176 11.06 -1.27 23.17
C ASP A 176 10.09 -0.78 24.25
N ASN A 177 10.24 0.45 24.75
CA ASN A 177 9.34 1.03 25.75
C ASN A 177 8.11 1.73 25.15
N LEU A 178 7.93 1.69 23.82
CA LEU A 178 6.83 2.37 23.10
C LEU A 178 5.67 1.43 22.74
N GLU A 179 5.56 0.26 23.39
CA GLU A 179 4.63 -0.86 23.08
C GLU A 179 3.17 -0.46 22.79
N ASN A 180 2.69 0.73 23.17
CA ASN A 180 1.32 1.20 22.88
C ASN A 180 1.20 2.66 22.39
N SER A 181 2.25 3.26 21.86
CA SER A 181 2.29 4.73 21.65
C SER A 181 2.35 5.20 20.20
N TRP A 182 2.46 4.29 19.21
CA TRP A 182 2.43 4.70 17.82
C TRP A 182 1.07 5.27 17.46
N THR A 183 1.07 6.49 16.91
CA THR A 183 -0.15 7.19 16.47
C THR A 183 -0.22 7.34 14.96
N GLY A 184 0.83 6.93 14.24
CA GLY A 184 0.86 7.01 12.79
C GLY A 184 1.97 6.22 12.11
N SER A 185 1.79 6.01 10.82
CA SER A 185 2.68 5.20 9.97
C SER A 185 4.03 5.89 9.75
N LYS A 186 4.03 7.21 9.58
CA LYS A 186 5.25 8.00 9.32
C LYS A 186 6.26 7.90 10.44
N GLU A 187 5.83 7.91 11.70
CA GLU A 187 6.74 7.83 12.85
C GLU A 187 7.53 6.51 12.82
N ILE A 188 6.84 5.40 12.52
CA ILE A 188 7.44 4.09 12.37
C ILE A 188 8.41 4.05 11.19
N LEU A 189 8.00 4.55 10.02
CA LEU A 189 8.85 4.56 8.81
C LEU A 189 10.09 5.44 8.98
N VAL A 190 9.97 6.59 9.66
CA VAL A 190 11.12 7.44 10.00
C VAL A 190 12.06 6.74 10.97
N ALA A 191 11.53 6.07 12.00
CA ALA A 191 12.35 5.30 12.93
C ALA A 191 13.11 4.19 12.20
N HIS A 192 12.40 3.37 11.41
CA HIS A 192 12.98 2.31 10.58
C HIS A 192 14.04 2.84 9.62
N GLY A 193 13.75 3.94 8.90
CA GLY A 193 14.70 4.52 7.94
C GLY A 193 15.97 5.07 8.57
N LYS A 194 15.91 5.54 9.83
CA LYS A 194 17.09 6.04 10.56
C LYS A 194 17.95 4.94 11.13
N THR A 195 17.33 3.85 11.61
CA THR A 195 18.04 2.79 12.32
C THR A 195 18.44 1.64 11.42
N GLY A 196 17.69 1.41 10.33
CA GLY A 196 17.87 0.25 9.45
C GLY A 196 17.50 -1.09 10.10
N ILE A 197 16.89 -1.07 11.29
CA ILE A 197 16.45 -2.26 12.02
C ILE A 197 14.93 -2.31 12.09
N ARG A 198 14.38 -3.51 12.29
CA ARG A 198 12.95 -3.69 12.55
C ARG A 198 12.53 -2.91 13.80
N ILE A 199 11.35 -2.33 13.74
CA ILE A 199 10.74 -1.53 14.79
C ILE A 199 9.80 -2.42 15.59
N GLY A 200 10.15 -2.65 16.85
CA GLY A 200 9.37 -3.46 17.78
C GLY A 200 8.80 -2.62 18.94
N TYR A 201 7.65 -2.98 19.53
CA TYR A 201 6.72 -4.04 19.06
C TYR A 201 5.54 -3.46 18.28
N GLY A 202 5.27 -4.06 17.13
CA GLY A 202 4.12 -3.75 16.29
C GLY A 202 2.95 -4.68 16.60
N HIS A 203 1.84 -4.14 17.11
CA HIS A 203 0.58 -4.87 17.21
C HIS A 203 -0.16 -4.89 15.86
N SER A 204 -1.25 -5.67 15.77
CA SER A 204 -2.06 -5.83 14.54
C SER A 204 -2.48 -4.50 13.91
N TRP A 205 -2.85 -3.49 14.71
CA TRP A 205 -3.24 -2.18 14.19
C TRP A 205 -2.05 -1.38 13.62
N CYS A 206 -0.82 -1.58 14.11
CA CYS A 206 0.38 -0.98 13.51
C CYS A 206 0.64 -1.57 12.12
N TYR A 207 0.47 -2.88 11.96
CA TYR A 207 0.56 -3.55 10.65
C TYR A 207 -0.51 -3.04 9.69
N ALA A 208 -1.76 -3.00 10.14
CA ALA A 208 -2.87 -2.51 9.33
C ALA A 208 -2.68 -1.04 8.93
N GLY A 209 -2.21 -0.18 9.84
CA GLY A 209 -1.95 1.23 9.58
C GLY A 209 -0.80 1.46 8.60
N LEU A 210 0.31 0.72 8.75
CA LEU A 210 1.41 0.75 7.79
C LEU A 210 0.97 0.29 6.41
N LEU A 211 0.35 -0.89 6.31
CA LEU A 211 -0.07 -1.44 5.02
C LEU A 211 -1.06 -0.51 4.33
N THR A 212 -2.05 0.03 5.07
CA THR A 212 -3.01 1.00 4.52
C THR A 212 -2.30 2.24 4.01
N SER A 213 -1.35 2.79 4.76
CA SER A 213 -0.56 3.96 4.35
C SER A 213 0.23 3.68 3.07
N LEU A 214 0.94 2.55 3.00
CA LEU A 214 1.72 2.17 1.82
C LEU A 214 0.83 1.93 0.60
N CYS A 215 -0.32 1.26 0.75
CA CYS A 215 -1.29 1.02 -0.31
C CYS A 215 -1.86 2.34 -0.86
N ARG A 216 -2.35 3.23 0.02
CA ARG A 216 -2.87 4.54 -0.38
C ARG A 216 -1.80 5.40 -1.06
N CYS A 217 -0.55 5.33 -0.58
CA CYS A 217 0.58 6.05 -1.16
C CYS A 217 0.81 5.72 -2.65
N ILE A 218 0.57 4.47 -3.05
CA ILE A 218 0.69 4.03 -4.44
C ILE A 218 -0.62 4.00 -5.22
N GLY A 219 -1.68 4.61 -4.68
CA GLY A 219 -2.98 4.71 -5.37
C GLY A 219 -3.86 3.46 -5.26
N VAL A 220 -3.57 2.50 -4.38
CA VAL A 220 -4.45 1.36 -4.12
C VAL A 220 -5.51 1.77 -3.06
N PRO A 221 -6.81 1.79 -3.39
CA PRO A 221 -7.86 2.06 -2.41
C PRO A 221 -7.82 1.04 -1.28
N CYS A 222 -7.69 1.51 -0.04
CA CYS A 222 -7.49 0.64 1.12
C CYS A 222 -8.14 1.22 2.37
N ARG A 223 -8.56 0.36 3.31
CA ARG A 223 -9.11 0.75 4.60
C ARG A 223 -8.70 -0.22 5.70
N MET A 224 -8.62 0.29 6.92
CA MET A 224 -8.40 -0.53 8.12
C MET A 224 -9.73 -1.18 8.54
N VAL A 225 -9.67 -2.45 8.92
CA VAL A 225 -10.84 -3.21 9.40
C VAL A 225 -10.50 -3.79 10.77
N THR A 226 -11.42 -3.66 11.72
CA THR A 226 -11.31 -4.32 13.02
C THR A 226 -12.28 -5.49 13.07
N ILE A 227 -11.75 -6.65 13.47
CA ILE A 227 -12.54 -7.86 13.71
C ILE A 227 -12.56 -8.10 15.21
N TYR A 228 -13.76 -8.10 15.79
CA TYR A 228 -13.96 -8.47 17.18
C TYR A 228 -14.16 -9.98 17.30
N ASN A 229 -13.72 -10.55 18.43
CA ASN A 229 -13.78 -11.99 18.69
C ASN A 229 -13.11 -12.82 17.58
N PHE A 230 -11.95 -12.34 17.10
CA PHE A 230 -11.15 -13.08 16.13
C PHE A 230 -10.57 -14.33 16.80
N ALA A 231 -10.84 -15.49 16.23
CA ALA A 231 -10.28 -16.77 16.65
C ALA A 231 -9.06 -17.09 15.74
N PRO A 232 -7.82 -16.89 16.22
CA PRO A 232 -6.62 -17.06 15.41
C PRO A 232 -6.30 -18.54 15.13
N ASP A 233 -6.64 -19.43 16.07
CA ASP A 233 -6.50 -20.87 15.93
C ASP A 233 -7.89 -21.52 15.95
N VAL A 234 -8.17 -22.21 14.87
CA VAL A 234 -9.36 -23.01 14.67
C VAL A 234 -8.84 -24.41 14.43
N ASP A 235 -9.03 -25.31 15.40
CA ASP A 235 -8.63 -26.71 15.26
C ASP A 235 -9.34 -27.35 14.05
N GLU A 236 -8.89 -28.53 13.58
CA GLU A 236 -9.48 -29.22 12.41
C GLU A 236 -11.01 -29.42 12.53
N ASP A 237 -11.53 -29.47 13.77
CA ASP A 237 -12.95 -29.60 14.10
C ASP A 237 -13.74 -28.27 14.09
N MET A 238 -13.12 -27.16 13.68
CA MET A 238 -13.66 -25.80 13.73
C MET A 238 -14.06 -25.29 15.13
N LEU A 239 -13.50 -25.91 16.18
CA LEU A 239 -13.77 -25.53 17.56
C LEU A 239 -12.82 -24.42 18.00
N VAL A 240 -13.39 -23.38 18.61
CA VAL A 240 -12.65 -22.30 19.26
C VAL A 240 -12.91 -22.42 20.75
N LYS A 241 -11.87 -22.65 21.55
CA LYS A 241 -11.98 -22.56 23.01
C LYS A 241 -12.01 -21.08 23.40
N LEU A 242 -13.16 -20.62 23.86
CA LEU A 242 -13.37 -19.26 24.35
C LEU A 242 -13.36 -19.30 25.89
N ASP A 243 -12.38 -18.63 26.50
CA ASP A 243 -12.49 -18.23 27.90
C ASP A 243 -13.43 -17.02 27.97
N LEU A 244 -14.65 -17.21 28.48
CA LEU A 244 -15.67 -16.18 28.54
C LEU A 244 -15.34 -15.14 29.62
N PHE A 245 -15.13 -13.89 29.21
CA PHE A 245 -15.24 -12.71 30.07
C PHE A 245 -16.19 -11.69 29.41
N ASP A 246 -17.30 -11.42 30.11
CA ASP A 246 -18.35 -10.41 29.87
C ASP A 246 -19.05 -10.40 28.48
N ASP A 247 -20.28 -10.92 28.46
CA ASP A 247 -21.23 -10.93 27.35
C ASP A 247 -21.51 -9.52 26.77
N MET A 248 -20.97 -9.17 25.60
CA MET A 248 -21.35 -7.92 24.90
C MET A 248 -21.40 -8.03 23.37
N LEU A 249 -22.40 -7.36 22.78
CA LEU A 249 -22.66 -7.26 21.34
C LEU A 249 -22.06 -5.96 20.76
N ALA A 250 -21.31 -6.05 19.66
CA ALA A 250 -20.66 -4.93 19.00
C ALA A 250 -21.60 -4.11 18.08
N GLU A 251 -21.35 -2.80 17.97
CA GLU A 251 -22.05 -1.88 17.07
C GLU A 251 -21.73 -2.14 15.59
N ARG A 252 -22.72 -1.97 14.70
CA ARG A 252 -22.54 -2.11 13.25
C ARG A 252 -21.85 -0.86 12.67
N SER A 253 -20.62 -1.02 12.20
CA SER A 253 -19.92 -0.06 11.32
C SER A 253 -19.46 -0.77 10.04
N LYS A 254 -19.28 -0.04 8.94
CA LYS A 254 -18.68 -0.59 7.71
C LYS A 254 -17.28 -1.17 7.94
N ASP A 255 -16.60 -0.71 8.99
CA ASP A 255 -15.19 -1.04 9.30
C ASP A 255 -15.06 -2.01 10.49
N ILE A 256 -16.20 -2.56 10.92
CA ILE A 256 -16.31 -3.57 11.97
C ILE A 256 -16.91 -4.83 11.35
N VAL A 257 -16.20 -5.95 11.47
CA VAL A 257 -16.75 -7.28 11.15
C VAL A 257 -16.87 -8.06 12.45
N CYS A 258 -18.06 -8.56 12.75
CA CYS A 258 -18.30 -9.46 13.88
C CYS A 258 -18.47 -10.87 13.33
N CYS A 259 -17.68 -11.82 13.84
CA CYS A 259 -18.00 -13.23 13.65
C CYS A 259 -19.34 -13.52 14.37
N PRO A 260 -20.27 -14.28 13.76
CA PRO A 260 -21.49 -14.69 14.44
C PRO A 260 -21.13 -15.50 15.71
N PRO A 261 -21.97 -15.49 16.76
CA PRO A 261 -21.76 -16.36 17.91
C PRO A 261 -21.71 -17.81 17.43
N VAL A 262 -20.54 -18.43 17.54
CA VAL A 262 -20.35 -19.85 17.28
C VAL A 262 -21.05 -20.62 18.41
N LEU A 263 -21.78 -21.67 18.06
CA LEU A 263 -22.49 -22.54 18.99
C LEU A 263 -21.57 -22.95 20.15
N ILE A 264 -21.88 -22.46 21.35
CA ILE A 264 -21.21 -22.84 22.59
C ILE A 264 -21.82 -24.16 23.03
N ILE A 265 -21.08 -25.26 22.92
CA ILE A 265 -21.40 -26.51 23.61
C ILE A 265 -20.55 -26.51 24.88
N SER A 266 -21.18 -26.27 26.03
CA SER A 266 -20.54 -26.48 27.33
C SER A 266 -20.64 -27.97 27.67
N ASP A 267 -19.52 -28.68 27.72
CA ASP A 267 -19.48 -29.98 28.37
C ASP A 267 -19.48 -29.76 29.89
N ASN A 268 -20.57 -30.17 30.55
CA ASN A 268 -20.68 -30.28 32.01
C ASN A 268 -19.87 -31.46 32.54
#